data_AF-A6H9J1-F1
#
_entry.id   AF-A6H9J1-F1
#
_cell.length_a   1.000
_cell.length_b   1.000
_cell.length_c   1.000
_cell.angle_alpha   90.00
_cell.angle_beta   90.00
_cell.angle_gamma   90.00
#
_symmetry.space_group_name_H-M   'P 1'
#
loop_
_entity.id
_entity.type
_entity.pdbx_description
1 polymer ?
#
loop_
_entity_poly.entity_id
_entity_poly.type
_entity_poly.pdbx_seq_one_letter_code
_entity_poly.pdbx_strand_id
1 'polypeptide(L)'
;MFTSKSEALLLKMRGVINQLAFGIDKSKSMCVDQNKPLFITAGLDSLCQIGSPPVPDSDIGKLQAHSPMELWKKVYEKLFPPKSTSTLKAIQDPARDPQYAESEVDEMRVQKDQELEQYKRSSSKTWKQIELDS
;
A
#
# COMPACT_ATOMS: atom_id res chain seq x y z
N MET A 1 11.67 -0.90 -9.50
CA MET A 1 12.82 -0.21 -10.10
C MET A 1 14.08 -0.66 -9.37
N PHE A 2 15.08 -1.20 -10.07
CA PHE A 2 16.35 -1.61 -9.45
C PHE A 2 17.15 -0.36 -9.02
N THR A 3 17.94 -0.45 -7.95
CA THR A 3 18.83 0.64 -7.54
C THR A 3 20.29 0.24 -7.81
N SER A 4 20.89 0.86 -8.83
CA SER A 4 22.33 0.78 -9.11
C SER A 4 22.86 2.18 -9.37
N LYS A 5 24.16 2.41 -9.13
CA LYS A 5 24.82 3.69 -9.41
C LYS A 5 25.10 3.92 -10.90
N SER A 6 24.55 3.09 -11.79
CA SER A 6 24.72 3.25 -13.23
C SER A 6 24.09 4.57 -13.70
N GLU A 7 24.89 5.42 -14.34
CA GLU A 7 24.45 6.70 -14.88
C GLU A 7 23.29 6.54 -15.88
N ALA A 8 23.32 5.49 -16.71
CA ALA A 8 22.26 5.20 -17.68
C ALA A 8 20.90 4.94 -17.01
N LEU A 9 20.89 4.33 -15.83
CA LEU A 9 19.67 4.07 -15.06
C LEU A 9 19.14 5.35 -14.40
N LEU A 10 20.03 6.18 -13.86
CA LEU A 10 19.66 7.47 -13.27
C LEU A 10 19.08 8.43 -14.32
N LEU A 11 19.62 8.45 -15.54
CA LEU A 11 19.07 9.21 -16.66
C LEU A 11 17.64 8.76 -17.00
N LYS A 12 17.38 7.45 -17.02
CA LYS A 12 16.03 6.90 -17.22
C LYS A 12 15.08 7.27 -16.08
N MET A 13 15.53 7.20 -14.82
CA MET A 13 14.75 7.65 -13.66
C MET A 13 14.34 9.12 -13.77
N ARG A 14 15.31 10.00 -14.06
CA ARG A 14 15.05 11.43 -14.23
C ARG A 14 14.04 11.68 -15.35
N GLY A 15 14.13 10.94 -16.45
CA GLY A 15 13.13 10.99 -17.53
C GLY A 15 11.71 10.64 -17.05
N VAL A 16 11.55 9.57 -16.26
CA VAL A 16 10.24 9.17 -15.71
C VAL A 16 9.70 10.22 -14.73
N ILE A 17 10.53 10.76 -13.84
CA ILE A 17 10.13 11.80 -12.89
C ILE A 17 9.71 13.07 -13.64
N ASN A 18 10.47 13.48 -14.65
CA ASN A 18 10.14 14.65 -15.46
C ASN A 18 8.83 14.48 -16.23
N GLN A 19 8.55 13.28 -16.75
CA GLN A 19 7.25 12.98 -17.34
C GLN A 19 6.12 13.18 -16.31
N LEU A 20 6.26 12.63 -15.10
CA LEU A 20 5.23 12.74 -14.06
C LEU A 20 5.05 14.18 -13.55
N ALA A 21 6.15 14.93 -13.43
CA ALA A 21 6.14 16.29 -12.91
C ALA A 21 5.68 17.32 -13.94
N PHE A 22 6.03 17.15 -15.22
CA PHE A 22 5.86 18.19 -16.25
C PHE A 22 5.07 17.73 -17.48
N GLY A 23 4.59 16.48 -17.53
CA GLY A 23 3.77 15.97 -18.64
C GLY A 23 4.53 15.79 -19.97
N ILE A 24 5.86 15.71 -19.93
CA ILE A 24 6.71 15.51 -21.12
C ILE A 24 6.46 14.12 -21.72
N ASP A 25 6.61 13.98 -23.04
CA ASP A 25 6.38 12.73 -23.77
C ASP A 25 7.11 11.51 -23.18
N LYS A 26 6.36 10.41 -23.09
CA LYS A 26 6.82 9.15 -22.51
C LYS A 26 7.84 8.44 -23.41
N SER A 27 8.96 8.01 -22.84
CA SER A 27 9.80 7.00 -23.48
C SER A 27 9.08 5.64 -23.40
N LYS A 28 8.89 4.94 -24.52
CA LYS A 28 8.25 3.60 -24.57
C LYS A 28 9.23 2.46 -24.24
N SER A 29 10.38 2.77 -23.64
CA SER A 29 11.41 1.76 -23.38
C SER A 29 11.01 0.85 -22.22
N MET A 30 11.26 -0.46 -22.36
CA MET A 30 11.00 -1.47 -21.34
C MET A 30 12.16 -2.48 -21.31
N CYS A 31 12.52 -2.95 -20.12
CA CYS A 31 13.53 -3.98 -19.90
C CYS A 31 12.97 -4.99 -18.88
N VAL A 32 12.65 -6.19 -19.37
CA VAL A 32 12.10 -7.32 -18.59
C VAL A 32 13.12 -8.44 -18.35
N ASP A 33 14.33 -8.29 -18.89
CA ASP A 33 15.42 -9.27 -18.74
C ASP A 33 15.91 -9.28 -17.29
N GLN A 34 15.82 -10.45 -16.65
CA GLN A 34 16.24 -10.66 -15.26
C GLN A 34 17.74 -10.46 -15.00
N ASN A 35 18.59 -10.58 -16.04
CA ASN A 35 20.03 -10.35 -15.95
C ASN A 35 20.39 -8.88 -16.09
N LYS A 36 19.41 -8.02 -16.38
CA LYS A 36 19.56 -6.59 -16.53
C LYS A 36 18.70 -5.87 -15.50
N PRO A 37 19.00 -4.60 -15.19
CA PRO A 37 18.11 -3.80 -14.36
C PRO A 37 16.70 -3.74 -14.97
N LEU A 38 15.70 -4.16 -14.19
CA LEU A 38 14.30 -4.10 -14.60
C LEU A 38 13.85 -2.64 -14.77
N PHE A 39 13.23 -2.35 -15.91
CA PHE A 39 12.68 -1.03 -16.24
C PHE A 39 11.32 -1.22 -16.92
N ILE A 40 10.24 -0.96 -16.19
CA ILE A 40 8.87 -1.12 -16.67
C ILE A 40 8.12 0.14 -16.23
N THR A 41 7.58 0.88 -17.19
CA THR A 41 6.75 2.05 -16.91
C THR A 41 5.29 1.64 -16.79
N ALA A 42 4.52 2.38 -15.98
CA ALA A 42 3.11 2.09 -15.79
C ALA A 42 2.34 2.09 -17.12
N GLY A 43 1.54 1.06 -17.34
CA GLY A 43 0.74 0.89 -18.56
C GLY A 43 1.49 0.24 -19.72
N LEU A 44 2.76 -0.14 -19.54
CA LEU A 44 3.45 -1.11 -20.40
C LEU A 44 3.45 -2.52 -19.83
N ASP A 45 2.89 -2.71 -18.64
CA ASP A 45 2.68 -3.99 -18.00
C ASP A 45 1.23 -4.47 -18.19
N SER A 46 1.08 -5.69 -18.69
CA SER A 46 -0.20 -6.40 -18.68
C SER A 46 0.02 -7.84 -18.23
N LEU A 47 -0.97 -8.44 -17.57
CA LEU A 47 -0.89 -9.84 -17.13
C LEU A 47 -0.64 -10.79 -18.31
N CYS A 48 -1.20 -10.48 -19.49
CA CYS A 48 -0.94 -11.24 -20.71
C CYS A 48 0.52 -11.15 -21.18
N GLN A 49 1.16 -9.98 -21.04
CA GLN A 49 2.58 -9.81 -21.40
C GLN A 49 3.54 -10.38 -20.36
N ILE A 50 3.15 -10.40 -19.09
CA ILE A 50 3.92 -11.06 -18.02
C ILE A 50 3.90 -12.57 -18.20
N GLY A 51 2.74 -13.12 -18.59
CA GLY A 51 2.56 -14.54 -18.85
C GLY A 51 2.35 -15.40 -17.60
N SER A 52 2.48 -16.70 -17.78
CA SER A 52 2.37 -17.70 -16.71
C SER A 52 3.64 -17.75 -15.86
N PRO A 53 3.54 -18.13 -14.57
CA PRO A 53 4.72 -18.31 -13.72
C PRO A 53 5.68 -19.38 -14.29
N PRO A 54 7.00 -19.28 -14.02
CA PRO A 54 8.02 -20.18 -14.55
C PRO A 54 8.02 -21.52 -13.79
N VAL A 55 6.95 -22.29 -13.95
CA VAL A 55 6.79 -23.64 -13.40
C VAL A 55 6.53 -24.63 -14.55
N PRO A 56 6.90 -25.92 -14.41
CA PRO A 56 6.61 -26.91 -15.44
C PRO A 56 5.11 -26.98 -15.74
N ASP A 57 4.73 -27.13 -17.01
CA ASP A 57 3.32 -27.18 -17.44
C ASP A 57 2.50 -28.26 -16.71
N SER A 58 3.17 -29.36 -16.34
CA SER A 58 2.59 -30.45 -15.55
C SER A 58 2.08 -30.03 -14.18
N ASP A 59 2.67 -28.98 -13.60
CA ASP A 59 2.29 -28.45 -12.30
C ASP A 59 1.30 -27.29 -12.41
N ILE A 60 1.30 -26.55 -13.52
CA ILE A 60 0.31 -25.51 -13.82
C ILE A 60 -1.09 -26.11 -13.88
N GLY A 61 -1.27 -27.23 -14.61
CA GLY A 61 -2.59 -27.88 -14.74
C GLY A 61 -3.15 -28.45 -13.43
N LYS A 62 -2.30 -28.69 -12.42
CA LYS A 62 -2.72 -29.15 -11.09
C LYS A 62 -3.19 -28.00 -10.20
N LEU A 63 -2.75 -26.77 -10.49
CA LEU A 63 -3.13 -25.59 -9.74
C LEU A 63 -4.53 -25.15 -10.19
N GLN A 64 -5.54 -25.41 -9.36
CA GLN A 64 -6.92 -24.97 -9.59
C GLN A 64 -7.02 -23.43 -9.49
N ALA A 65 -6.67 -22.69 -10.54
CA ALA A 65 -6.73 -21.23 -10.57
C ALA A 65 -7.77 -20.76 -11.59
N HIS A 66 -8.61 -19.81 -11.20
CA HIS A 66 -9.66 -19.22 -12.05
C HIS A 66 -9.24 -17.90 -12.67
N SER A 67 -8.06 -17.37 -12.31
CA SER A 67 -7.45 -16.20 -12.93
C SER A 67 -5.91 -16.30 -12.99
N PRO A 68 -5.24 -15.57 -13.90
CA PRO A 68 -3.77 -15.49 -13.92
C PRO A 68 -3.19 -15.03 -12.58
N MET A 69 -3.87 -14.11 -11.89
CA MET A 69 -3.46 -13.61 -10.58
C MET A 69 -3.48 -14.72 -9.52
N GLU A 70 -4.54 -15.53 -9.49
CA GLU A 70 -4.62 -16.68 -8.58
C GLU A 70 -3.54 -17.72 -8.87
N LEU A 71 -3.22 -17.95 -10.14
CA LEU A 71 -2.15 -18.85 -10.54
C LEU A 71 -0.80 -18.38 -9.98
N TRP A 72 -0.46 -17.10 -10.20
CA TRP A 72 0.75 -16.49 -9.65
C TRP A 72 0.78 -16.53 -8.12
N LYS A 73 -0.35 -16.23 -7.46
CA LYS A 73 -0.48 -16.30 -6.01
C LYS A 73 -0.16 -17.70 -5.47
N LYS A 74 -0.71 -18.76 -6.07
CA LYS A 74 -0.46 -20.14 -5.61
C LYS A 74 1.00 -20.55 -5.76
N VAL A 75 1.65 -20.19 -6.87
CA VAL A 75 3.09 -20.45 -7.06
C VAL A 75 3.91 -19.67 -6.04
N TYR A 76 3.57 -18.40 -5.81
CA TYR A 76 4.23 -17.57 -4.81
C TYR A 76 4.09 -18.14 -3.39
N GLU A 77 2.89 -18.53 -2.96
CA GLU A 77 2.64 -19.10 -1.63
C GLU A 77 3.36 -20.43 -1.40
N LYS A 78 3.63 -21.20 -2.46
CA LYS A 78 4.45 -22.41 -2.38
C LYS A 78 5.93 -22.09 -2.10
N LEU A 79 6.44 -21.00 -2.66
CA LEU A 79 7.82 -20.55 -2.46
C LEU A 79 7.98 -19.75 -1.15
N PHE A 80 6.96 -18.97 -0.80
CA PHE A 80 6.90 -18.11 0.36
C PHE A 80 5.59 -18.38 1.13
N PRO A 81 5.58 -19.40 2.01
CA PRO A 81 4.40 -19.74 2.77
C PRO A 81 3.84 -18.54 3.53
N PRO A 82 2.52 -18.31 3.51
CA PRO A 82 1.91 -17.20 4.21
C PRO A 82 2.19 -17.34 5.71
N LYS A 83 2.73 -16.28 6.31
CA LYS A 83 2.82 -16.19 7.77
C LYS A 83 1.41 -16.01 8.32
N SER A 84 1.09 -16.71 9.41
CA SER A 84 -0.19 -16.53 10.11
C SER A 84 -0.37 -15.06 10.47
N THR A 85 -1.32 -14.38 9.83
CA THR A 85 -1.70 -13.00 10.18
C THR A 85 -2.36 -12.93 11.56
N SER A 86 -2.70 -14.07 12.17
CA SER A 86 -3.21 -14.16 13.55
C SER A 86 -2.20 -13.68 14.60
N THR A 87 -0.93 -13.49 14.24
CA THR A 87 0.08 -12.89 15.12
C THR A 87 -0.02 -11.36 15.17
N LEU A 88 -0.81 -10.73 14.29
CA LEU A 88 -1.48 -9.47 14.61
C LEU A 88 -2.61 -9.78 15.59
N LYS A 89 -2.27 -10.41 16.73
CA LYS A 89 -3.12 -10.35 17.92
C LYS A 89 -3.44 -8.87 18.08
N ALA A 90 -4.74 -8.58 18.18
CA ALA A 90 -5.28 -7.27 18.43
C ALA A 90 -4.25 -6.45 19.20
N ILE A 91 -3.83 -5.33 18.62
CA ILE A 91 -3.16 -4.28 19.40
C ILE A 91 -4.20 -3.92 20.46
N GLN A 92 -4.15 -4.64 21.58
CA GLN A 92 -4.88 -4.32 22.79
C GLN A 92 -4.31 -2.97 23.14
N ASP A 93 -5.11 -1.94 22.98
CA ASP A 93 -4.75 -0.60 23.39
C ASP A 93 -4.25 -0.69 24.84
N PRO A 94 -2.96 -0.41 25.11
CA PRO A 94 -2.42 -0.51 26.46
C PRO A 94 -3.18 0.37 27.45
N ALA A 95 -3.84 1.44 26.97
CA ALA A 95 -4.71 2.28 27.78
C ALA A 95 -6.03 1.61 28.20
N ARG A 96 -6.34 0.43 27.66
CA ARG A 96 -7.52 -0.37 28.02
C ARG A 96 -7.17 -1.60 28.86
N ASP A 97 -5.89 -1.77 29.20
CA ASP A 97 -5.42 -2.85 30.06
C ASP A 97 -5.64 -2.47 31.53
N PRO A 98 -6.46 -3.23 32.29
CA PRO A 98 -6.74 -2.93 33.69
C PRO A 98 -5.50 -2.91 34.60
N GLN A 99 -4.40 -3.54 34.21
CA GLN A 99 -3.16 -3.54 34.97
C GLN A 99 -2.55 -2.13 35.08
N TYR A 100 -2.83 -1.25 34.12
CA TYR A 100 -2.33 0.13 34.05
C TYR A 100 -3.42 1.17 34.34
N ALA A 101 -4.55 0.76 34.91
CA ALA A 101 -5.63 1.68 35.26
C ALA A 101 -5.19 2.61 36.40
N GLU A 102 -5.34 3.92 36.18
CA GLU A 102 -4.99 4.97 37.14
C GLU A 102 -6.18 5.92 37.24
N SER A 103 -6.98 5.81 38.31
CA SER A 103 -8.29 6.51 38.43
C SER A 103 -8.20 8.00 38.11
N GLU A 104 -7.20 8.70 38.66
CA GLU A 104 -7.03 10.15 38.44
C GLU A 104 -6.72 10.49 36.97
N VAL A 105 -5.88 9.68 36.32
CA VAL A 105 -5.48 9.89 34.92
C VAL A 105 -6.63 9.54 33.97
N ASP A 106 -7.34 8.46 34.25
CA ASP A 106 -8.47 7.99 33.46
C ASP A 106 -9.65 8.96 33.55
N GLU A 107 -9.97 9.47 34.74
CA GLU A 107 -10.99 10.50 34.94
C GLU A 107 -10.66 11.80 34.18
N MET A 108 -9.41 12.28 34.28
CA MET A 108 -8.97 13.47 33.54
C MET A 108 -9.05 13.28 32.02
N ARG A 109 -8.75 12.08 31.52
CA ARG A 109 -8.91 11.77 30.09
C ARG A 109 -10.37 11.84 29.67
N VAL A 110 -11.24 11.17 30.42
CA VAL A 110 -12.68 11.17 30.14
C VAL A 110 -13.24 12.59 30.13
N GLN A 111 -12.84 13.43 31.08
CA GLN A 111 -13.26 14.83 31.12
C GLN A 111 -12.79 15.58 29.87
N LYS A 112 -11.51 15.47 29.50
CA LYS A 112 -10.95 16.16 28.34
C LYS A 112 -11.58 15.71 27.02
N ASP A 113 -11.86 14.42 26.89
CA ASP A 113 -12.53 13.88 25.70
C ASP A 113 -13.96 14.42 25.58
N GLN A 114 -14.69 14.53 26.70
CA GLN A 114 -16.02 15.16 26.71
C GLN A 114 -15.97 16.63 26.34
N GLU A 115 -15.02 17.40 26.89
CA GLU A 115 -14.81 18.81 26.56
C GLU A 115 -14.48 19.01 25.07
N LEU A 116 -13.62 18.15 24.52
CA LEU A 116 -13.24 18.18 23.11
C LEU A 116 -14.45 17.92 22.19
N GLU A 117 -15.29 16.94 22.51
CA GLU A 117 -16.49 16.63 21.72
C GLU A 117 -17.54 17.75 21.82
N GLN A 118 -17.68 18.38 22.99
CA GLN A 118 -18.51 19.58 23.12
C GLN A 118 -17.98 20.72 22.26
N TYR A 119 -16.67 20.97 22.26
CA TYR A 119 -16.04 21.99 21.43
C TYR A 119 -16.22 21.75 19.93
N LYS A 120 -16.06 20.51 19.46
CA LYS A 120 -16.30 20.15 18.05
C LYS A 120 -17.76 20.42 17.66
N ARG A 121 -18.72 20.06 18.54
CA ARG A 121 -20.15 20.29 18.30
C ARG A 121 -20.49 21.79 18.27
N SER A 122 -19.94 22.59 19.18
CA SER A 122 -20.20 24.03 19.23
C SER A 122 -19.55 24.74 18.04
N SER A 123 -18.30 24.42 17.73
CA SER A 123 -17.60 24.96 16.55
C SER A 123 -18.35 24.63 15.26
N SER A 124 -18.79 23.38 15.08
CA SER A 124 -19.58 22.96 13.90
C SER A 124 -20.91 23.72 13.76
N LYS A 125 -21.50 24.21 14.85
CA LYS A 125 -22.71 25.05 14.82
C LYS A 125 -22.36 26.51 14.48
N THR A 126 -21.27 27.04 15.03
CA THR A 126 -20.77 28.39 14.72
C THR A 126 -20.43 28.53 13.23
N TRP A 127 -19.73 27.55 12.63
CA TRP A 127 -19.41 27.56 11.20
C TRP A 127 -20.66 27.49 10.31
N LYS A 128 -21.68 26.69 10.69
CA LYS A 128 -22.95 26.59 9.95
C LYS A 128 -23.80 27.85 10.04
N GLN A 129 -23.67 28.65 11.10
CA GLN A 129 -24.43 29.87 11.26
C GLN A 129 -23.84 31.03 10.43
N ILE A 130 -22.53 31.03 10.19
CA ILE A 130 -21.86 32.01 9.32
C ILE A 130 -22.27 31.83 7.84
N GLU A 131 -22.51 30.60 7.38
CA GLU A 131 -22.97 30.32 6.00
C GLU A 131 -24.43 30.72 5.74
N LEU A 132 -25.27 30.84 6.77
CA LEU A 132 -26.70 31.17 6.64
C LEU A 132 -26.99 32.68 6.68
N ASP A 133 -26.03 33.48 7.14
CA ASP A 133 -26.10 34.95 7.20
C ASP A 133 -25.37 35.64 6.02
N SER A 134 -25.05 34.90 4.95
CA SER A 134 -24.53 35.43 3.67
C SER A 134 -25.58 35.32 2.56
#